data_AF-A0A7W0RKR6-F1
#
_entry.id   AF-A0A7W0RKR6-F1
#
_cell.length_a   1.000
_cell.length_b   1.000
_cell.length_c   1.000
_cell.angle_alpha   90.00
_cell.angle_beta   90.00
_cell.angle_gamma   90.00
#
_symmetry.space_group_name_H-M   'P 1'
#
loop_
_entity.id
_entity.type
_entity.pdbx_description
1 polymer ?
#
loop_
_entity_poly.entity_id
_entity_poly.type
_entity_poly.pdbx_seq_one_letter_code
_entity_poly.pdbx_strand_id
1 'polypeptide(L)'
;MCTARTAETLVIEGAGNDHDVAGASGLYGDLLTYESASQPLTMHLATNSALVGDDHDTVVGFDTYYGTDDNDLFTGTDEGDRFLGGGGNDDISGYGGDDYFVGNIGNDTIFGGAGDDNLQGWKGFDHLTRHVRNNNVSDYALTGVSGAVITTGPGNDVVATEATTLRRITPSPPVTVLTR
;
A
#
# COMPACT_ATOMS: atom_id res chain seq x y z
N MET A 1 -7.46 -13.32 -23.55
CA MET A 1 -7.42 -11.85 -23.55
C MET A 1 -8.82 -11.31 -23.36
N CYS A 2 -9.25 -11.15 -22.10
CA CYS A 2 -10.33 -10.22 -21.80
C CYS A 2 -9.67 -8.83 -21.77
N THR A 3 -10.16 -7.91 -22.58
CA THR A 3 -9.69 -6.53 -22.61
C THR A 3 -10.86 -5.68 -22.14
N ALA A 4 -10.70 -5.01 -21.01
CA ALA A 4 -11.65 -3.99 -20.55
C ALA A 4 -11.74 -2.88 -21.60
N ARG A 5 -12.94 -2.39 -21.91
CA ARG A 5 -13.15 -1.45 -23.02
C ARG A 5 -13.45 -0.02 -22.60
N THR A 6 -13.54 0.27 -21.31
CA THR A 6 -13.56 1.61 -20.71
C THR A 6 -13.02 1.54 -19.27
N ALA A 7 -13.01 2.64 -18.52
CA ALA A 7 -12.73 2.69 -17.07
C ALA A 7 -13.66 1.75 -16.31
N GLU A 8 -13.33 0.46 -16.33
CA GLU A 8 -14.17 -0.65 -15.93
C GLU A 8 -13.46 -1.35 -14.77
N THR A 9 -14.18 -1.49 -13.67
CA THR A 9 -13.78 -2.41 -12.60
C THR A 9 -13.75 -3.82 -13.18
N LEU A 10 -12.60 -4.47 -13.14
CA LEU A 10 -12.45 -5.87 -13.50
C LEU A 10 -12.39 -6.69 -12.22
N VAL A 11 -13.45 -7.46 -11.98
CA VAL A 11 -13.54 -8.42 -10.86
C VAL A 11 -12.99 -9.75 -11.35
N ILE A 12 -11.98 -10.28 -10.67
CA ILE A 12 -11.47 -11.64 -10.92
C ILE A 12 -12.06 -12.58 -9.86
N GLU A 13 -13.08 -13.34 -10.26
CA GLU A 13 -13.65 -14.42 -9.46
C GLU A 13 -12.73 -15.65 -9.64
N GLY A 14 -11.87 -15.95 -8.66
CA GLY A 14 -10.84 -16.99 -8.78
C GLY A 14 -11.37 -18.40 -9.11
N ALA A 15 -10.81 -18.99 -10.17
CA ALA A 15 -10.40 -20.40 -10.35
C ALA A 15 -9.92 -20.59 -11.80
N GLY A 16 -8.60 -20.61 -12.02
CA GLY A 16 -7.96 -20.91 -13.30
C GLY A 16 -6.71 -20.06 -13.64
N ASN A 17 -5.77 -20.66 -14.39
CA ASN A 17 -4.60 -19.99 -14.97
C ASN A 17 -4.97 -19.33 -16.31
N ASP A 18 -5.88 -18.37 -16.31
CA ASP A 18 -6.46 -17.88 -17.55
C ASP A 18 -6.78 -16.41 -17.56
N HIS A 19 -5.82 -15.53 -17.27
CA HIS A 19 -6.04 -14.12 -17.58
C HIS A 19 -4.74 -13.30 -17.75
N ASP A 20 -4.37 -13.04 -19.00
CA ASP A 20 -3.69 -11.79 -19.34
C ASP A 20 -4.69 -10.66 -19.04
N VAL A 21 -4.66 -10.15 -17.80
CA VAL A 21 -5.50 -9.08 -17.32
C VAL A 21 -4.89 -7.76 -17.79
N ALA A 22 -5.52 -7.09 -18.74
CA ALA A 22 -5.08 -5.79 -19.23
C ALA A 22 -6.13 -4.72 -18.96
N GLY A 23 -5.76 -3.71 -18.17
CA GLY A 23 -6.47 -2.43 -18.11
C GLY A 23 -6.26 -1.61 -19.39
N ALA A 24 -7.09 -0.60 -19.59
CA ALA A 24 -7.00 0.31 -20.71
C ALA A 24 -5.91 1.37 -20.46
N SER A 25 -4.80 1.28 -21.19
CA SER A 25 -3.69 2.23 -21.07
C SER A 25 -4.14 3.70 -21.15
N GLY A 26 -3.87 4.49 -20.10
CA GLY A 26 -3.91 5.96 -20.13
C GLY A 26 -5.24 6.61 -19.72
N LEU A 27 -6.16 5.89 -19.09
CA LEU A 27 -7.33 6.46 -18.43
C LEU A 27 -7.22 6.21 -16.92
N TYR A 28 -7.17 7.27 -16.12
CA TYR A 28 -7.26 7.15 -14.66
C TYR A 28 -8.58 6.48 -14.25
N GLY A 29 -8.51 5.39 -13.50
CA GLY A 29 -9.63 4.74 -12.84
C GLY A 29 -9.77 3.24 -13.07
N ASP A 30 -8.80 2.58 -13.72
CA ASP A 30 -8.86 1.14 -13.91
C ASP A 30 -8.59 0.41 -12.59
N LEU A 31 -9.57 -0.36 -12.11
CA LEU A 31 -9.53 -1.08 -10.84
C LEU A 31 -9.50 -2.59 -11.11
N LEU A 32 -8.45 -3.25 -10.64
CA LEU A 32 -8.40 -4.71 -10.50
C LEU A 32 -8.76 -5.09 -9.06
N THR A 33 -9.75 -5.96 -8.87
CA THR A 33 -10.17 -6.39 -7.54
C THR A 33 -10.23 -7.92 -7.41
N TYR A 34 -9.71 -8.40 -6.27
CA TYR A 34 -9.74 -9.79 -5.83
C TYR A 34 -10.64 -9.99 -4.59
N GLU A 35 -11.53 -9.04 -4.27
CA GLU A 35 -12.35 -9.05 -3.05
C GLU A 35 -13.19 -10.33 -2.87
N SER A 36 -13.56 -11.03 -3.95
CA SER A 36 -14.31 -12.29 -3.88
C SER A 36 -13.44 -13.55 -3.77
N ALA A 37 -12.11 -13.41 -3.84
CA ALA A 37 -11.19 -14.51 -3.62
C ALA A 37 -11.26 -14.99 -2.16
N SER A 38 -11.11 -16.30 -1.97
CA SER A 38 -11.17 -16.96 -0.64
C SER A 38 -9.80 -17.44 -0.15
N GLN A 39 -8.75 -16.91 -0.76
CA GLN A 39 -7.36 -17.18 -0.40
C GLN A 39 -6.56 -15.88 -0.53
N PRO A 40 -5.44 -15.75 0.21
CA PRO A 40 -4.52 -14.63 0.10
C PRO A 40 -4.05 -14.34 -1.32
N LEU A 41 -3.94 -13.06 -1.64
CA LEU A 41 -3.31 -12.52 -2.84
C LEU A 41 -1.82 -12.26 -2.59
N THR A 42 -0.97 -12.70 -3.53
CA THR A 42 0.41 -12.22 -3.68
C THR A 42 0.52 -11.44 -4.98
N MET A 43 0.65 -10.13 -4.89
CA MET A 43 0.80 -9.22 -6.02
C MET A 43 2.23 -8.69 -6.12
N HIS A 44 2.76 -8.69 -7.34
CA HIS A 44 4.09 -8.18 -7.66
C HIS A 44 4.04 -7.43 -8.99
N LEU A 45 3.99 -6.10 -8.94
CA LEU A 45 3.83 -5.27 -10.14
C LEU A 45 5.09 -5.23 -11.01
N ALA A 46 6.29 -5.28 -10.44
CA ALA A 46 7.53 -5.31 -11.23
C ALA A 46 7.67 -6.57 -12.11
N THR A 47 6.94 -7.65 -11.79
CA THR A 47 6.86 -8.87 -12.59
C THR A 47 5.48 -9.08 -13.22
N ASN A 48 4.57 -8.11 -13.08
CA ASN A 48 3.18 -8.16 -13.56
C ASN A 48 2.44 -9.42 -13.11
N SER A 49 2.61 -9.81 -11.85
CA SER A 49 2.15 -11.09 -11.34
C SER A 49 1.14 -10.93 -10.21
N ALA A 50 0.02 -11.66 -10.27
CA ALA A 50 -0.92 -11.81 -9.17
C ALA A 50 -1.22 -13.29 -8.93
N LEU A 51 -1.07 -13.76 -7.69
CA LEU A 51 -1.27 -15.17 -7.32
C LEU A 51 -2.32 -15.28 -6.22
N VAL A 52 -3.28 -16.18 -6.40
CA VAL A 52 -4.31 -16.50 -5.39
C VAL A 52 -4.39 -18.02 -5.28
N GLY A 53 -3.81 -18.59 -4.22
CA GLY A 53 -3.68 -20.05 -4.10
C GLY A 53 -2.83 -20.65 -5.23
N ASP A 54 -3.42 -21.56 -6.02
CA ASP A 54 -2.78 -22.18 -7.19
C ASP A 54 -2.99 -21.39 -8.50
N ASP A 55 -3.75 -20.29 -8.47
CA ASP A 55 -4.08 -19.47 -9.63
C ASP A 55 -3.03 -18.39 -9.85
N HIS A 56 -2.58 -18.23 -11.11
CA HIS A 56 -1.57 -17.23 -11.51
C HIS A 56 -2.06 -16.36 -12.67
N ASP A 57 -2.24 -15.08 -12.40
CA ASP A 57 -2.63 -14.05 -13.36
C ASP A 57 -1.45 -13.17 -13.77
N THR A 58 -1.46 -12.71 -15.03
CA THR A 58 -0.57 -11.65 -15.49
C THR A 58 -1.34 -10.32 -15.51
N VAL A 59 -0.90 -9.33 -14.74
CA VAL A 59 -1.62 -8.07 -14.50
C VAL A 59 -0.88 -6.88 -15.09
N VAL A 60 -1.50 -6.15 -16.01
CA VAL A 60 -0.90 -4.97 -16.65
C VAL A 60 -1.91 -3.85 -16.85
N GLY A 61 -1.47 -2.59 -16.74
CA GLY A 61 -2.24 -1.43 -17.16
C GLY A 61 -3.44 -1.07 -16.28
N PHE A 62 -3.47 -1.52 -15.01
CA PHE A 62 -4.42 -1.05 -14.01
C PHE A 62 -3.82 0.11 -13.22
N ASP A 63 -4.67 1.01 -12.76
CA ASP A 63 -4.24 2.12 -11.91
C ASP A 63 -4.37 1.79 -10.43
N THR A 64 -5.28 0.89 -10.06
CA THR A 64 -5.55 0.55 -8.66
C THR A 64 -5.78 -0.95 -8.51
N TYR A 65 -5.22 -1.51 -7.46
CA TYR A 65 -5.33 -2.92 -7.13
C TYR A 65 -5.94 -3.09 -5.74
N TYR A 66 -6.98 -3.90 -5.65
CA TYR A 66 -7.70 -4.21 -4.42
C TYR A 66 -7.54 -5.70 -4.10
N GLY A 67 -7.12 -5.99 -2.88
CA GLY A 67 -6.86 -7.33 -2.37
C GLY A 67 -8.10 -8.11 -1.98
N THR A 68 -7.93 -9.01 -1.03
CA THR A 68 -8.92 -9.98 -0.57
C THR A 68 -9.40 -9.61 0.84
N ASP A 69 -10.13 -10.51 1.49
CA ASP A 69 -10.44 -10.42 2.93
C ASP A 69 -9.41 -11.19 3.79
N ASP A 70 -8.37 -11.78 3.18
CA ASP A 70 -7.29 -12.53 3.81
C ASP A 70 -5.97 -11.73 3.84
N ASN A 71 -4.96 -12.24 4.56
CA ASN A 71 -3.66 -11.55 4.70
C ASN A 71 -2.88 -11.52 3.37
N ASP A 72 -2.86 -10.38 2.69
CA ASP A 72 -2.27 -10.24 1.38
C ASP A 72 -0.82 -9.75 1.40
N LEU A 73 -0.11 -9.96 0.29
CA LEU A 73 1.23 -9.43 0.04
C LEU A 73 1.22 -8.58 -1.23
N PHE A 74 1.49 -7.28 -1.10
CA PHE A 74 1.62 -6.35 -2.21
C PHE A 74 3.06 -5.86 -2.36
N THR A 75 3.61 -6.02 -3.57
CA THR A 75 4.92 -5.52 -3.96
C THR A 75 4.79 -4.60 -5.18
N GLY A 76 5.07 -3.33 -4.98
CA GLY A 76 5.05 -2.25 -5.98
C GLY A 76 6.32 -2.19 -6.84
N THR A 77 6.57 -1.00 -7.38
CA THR A 77 7.60 -0.68 -8.36
C THR A 77 8.37 0.58 -7.98
N ASP A 78 9.22 1.10 -8.87
CA ASP A 78 9.83 2.43 -8.69
C ASP A 78 8.93 3.56 -9.25
N GLU A 79 7.71 3.24 -9.68
CA GLU A 79 6.67 4.15 -10.15
C GLU A 79 5.57 4.31 -9.09
N GLY A 80 4.73 5.34 -9.21
CA GLY A 80 3.66 5.57 -8.23
C GLY A 80 2.56 4.52 -8.32
N ASP A 81 2.38 3.74 -7.25
CA ASP A 81 1.45 2.63 -7.18
C ASP A 81 0.23 2.93 -6.31
N ARG A 82 -0.87 2.19 -6.51
CA ARG A 82 -2.09 2.31 -5.70
C ARG A 82 -2.60 0.96 -5.24
N PHE A 83 -2.51 0.71 -3.94
CA PHE A 83 -2.91 -0.54 -3.30
C PHE A 83 -3.98 -0.31 -2.22
N LEU A 84 -4.96 -1.19 -2.23
CA LEU A 84 -6.01 -1.30 -1.22
C LEU A 84 -5.98 -2.74 -0.69
N GLY A 85 -5.52 -2.92 0.56
CA GLY A 85 -5.30 -4.23 1.19
C GLY A 85 -6.59 -5.03 1.28
N GLY A 86 -7.58 -4.50 2.00
CA GLY A 86 -8.92 -5.09 2.07
C GLY A 86 -9.25 -5.52 3.49
N GLY A 87 -9.59 -6.77 3.68
CA GLY A 87 -9.59 -7.37 5.02
C GLY A 87 -8.32 -8.18 5.21
N GLY A 88 -7.90 -8.39 6.46
CA GLY A 88 -6.71 -9.19 6.75
C GLY A 88 -5.56 -8.33 7.28
N ASN A 89 -4.45 -8.96 7.66
CA ASN A 89 -3.23 -8.26 8.05
C ASN A 89 -2.32 -8.25 6.82
N ASP A 90 -2.29 -7.12 6.12
CA ASP A 90 -1.65 -7.04 4.81
C ASP A 90 -0.21 -6.53 4.91
N ASP A 91 0.67 -7.07 4.08
CA ASP A 91 2.05 -6.61 3.90
C ASP A 91 2.16 -5.85 2.56
N ILE A 92 2.28 -4.51 2.62
CA ILE A 92 2.34 -3.63 1.45
C ILE A 92 3.72 -2.97 1.35
N SER A 93 4.40 -3.11 0.21
CA SER A 93 5.71 -2.48 -0.06
C SER A 93 5.71 -1.75 -1.41
N GLY A 94 5.91 -0.43 -1.43
CA GLY A 94 5.92 0.39 -2.66
C GLY A 94 7.26 0.38 -3.37
N TYR A 95 8.36 0.62 -2.65
CA TYR A 95 9.73 0.88 -3.13
C TYR A 95 10.01 2.34 -3.48
N GLY A 96 9.63 2.81 -4.66
CA GLY A 96 9.90 4.18 -5.10
C GLY A 96 8.72 4.76 -5.86
N GLY A 97 8.68 6.08 -6.05
CA GLY A 97 7.53 6.75 -6.64
C GLY A 97 6.61 7.33 -5.58
N ASP A 98 5.58 8.08 -6.02
CA ASP A 98 4.61 8.71 -5.12
C ASP A 98 3.39 7.79 -4.97
N ASP A 99 3.36 7.03 -3.87
CA ASP A 99 2.40 5.93 -3.69
C ASP A 99 1.09 6.33 -2.99
N TYR A 100 0.04 5.54 -3.18
CA TYR A 100 -1.21 5.61 -2.40
C TYR A 100 -1.60 4.24 -1.86
N PHE A 101 -1.34 3.98 -0.58
CA PHE A 101 -1.61 2.69 0.06
C PHE A 101 -2.60 2.79 1.20
N VAL A 102 -3.52 1.85 1.22
CA VAL A 102 -4.56 1.73 2.24
C VAL A 102 -4.62 0.29 2.74
N GLY A 103 -4.41 0.06 4.03
CA GLY A 103 -4.51 -1.25 4.66
C GLY A 103 -5.95 -1.73 4.82
N ASN A 104 -6.86 -0.82 5.23
CA ASN A 104 -8.29 -1.08 5.52
C ASN A 104 -8.53 -1.82 6.84
N ILE A 105 -8.92 -3.10 6.85
CA ILE A 105 -9.32 -3.81 8.08
C ILE A 105 -8.28 -4.86 8.43
N GLY A 106 -7.56 -4.63 9.52
CA GLY A 106 -6.63 -5.58 10.14
C GLY A 106 -5.38 -4.87 10.62
N ASN A 107 -4.33 -5.61 10.95
CA ASN A 107 -3.08 -5.01 11.43
C ASN A 107 -2.07 -5.00 10.30
N ASP A 108 -2.02 -3.90 9.57
CA ASP A 108 -1.30 -3.87 8.30
C ASP A 108 0.13 -3.37 8.46
N THR A 109 1.06 -3.92 7.69
CA THR A 109 2.42 -3.39 7.56
C THR A 109 2.56 -2.73 6.21
N ILE A 110 2.70 -1.41 6.20
CA ILE A 110 2.80 -0.61 4.97
C ILE A 110 4.14 0.10 4.93
N PHE A 111 4.95 -0.23 3.94
CA PHE A 111 6.17 0.47 3.57
C PHE A 111 5.91 1.25 2.27
N GLY A 112 5.87 2.58 2.34
CA GLY A 112 5.72 3.44 1.16
C GLY A 112 6.97 3.32 0.28
N GLY A 113 7.97 4.13 0.59
CA GLY A 113 9.23 4.01 -0.11
C GLY A 113 9.84 5.37 -0.35
N ALA A 114 10.67 5.48 -1.38
CA ALA A 114 11.21 6.75 -1.80
C ALA A 114 10.16 7.53 -2.61
N GLY A 115 9.60 8.59 -2.03
CA GLY A 115 8.67 9.48 -2.73
C GLY A 115 7.74 10.19 -1.75
N ASP A 116 6.79 10.95 -2.29
CA ASP A 116 5.74 11.62 -1.53
C ASP A 116 4.48 10.72 -1.47
N ASP A 117 4.54 9.66 -0.67
CA ASP A 117 3.45 8.68 -0.51
C ASP A 117 2.23 9.21 0.28
N ASN A 118 1.12 8.48 0.23
CA ASN A 118 -0.05 8.60 1.09
C ASN A 118 -0.40 7.23 1.67
N LEU A 119 -0.16 7.04 2.97
CA LEU A 119 -0.31 5.74 3.62
C LEU A 119 -1.42 5.78 4.67
N GLN A 120 -2.34 4.83 4.64
CA GLN A 120 -3.48 4.79 5.55
C GLN A 120 -3.69 3.38 6.09
N GLY A 121 -3.58 3.19 7.41
CA GLY A 121 -3.82 1.87 8.02
C GLY A 121 -5.31 1.57 8.25
N TRP A 122 -6.10 2.60 8.59
CA TRP A 122 -7.50 2.48 9.01
C TRP A 122 -7.68 1.64 10.28
N LYS A 123 -8.35 0.47 10.21
CA LYS A 123 -8.84 -0.28 11.37
C LYS A 123 -7.86 -1.37 11.76
N GLY A 124 -7.05 -1.08 12.78
CA GLY A 124 -6.30 -2.08 13.51
C GLY A 124 -5.02 -1.49 14.07
N PHE A 125 -4.04 -2.36 14.30
CA PHE A 125 -2.72 -2.01 14.83
C PHE A 125 -1.69 -1.99 13.70
N ASP A 126 -1.63 -0.86 13.01
CA ASP A 126 -0.88 -0.78 11.76
C ASP A 126 0.56 -0.30 11.97
N HIS A 127 1.48 -0.87 11.21
CA HIS A 127 2.86 -0.42 11.12
C HIS A 127 3.12 0.29 9.79
N LEU A 128 3.24 1.62 9.83
CA LEU A 128 3.43 2.43 8.62
C LEU A 128 4.85 2.99 8.63
N THR A 129 5.63 2.62 7.63
CA THR A 129 7.02 3.04 7.45
C THR A 129 7.18 3.79 6.14
N ARG A 130 7.83 4.94 6.21
CA ARG A 130 8.16 5.76 5.06
C ARG A 130 9.67 5.83 5.00
N HIS A 131 10.26 5.07 4.07
CA HIS A 131 11.69 4.97 3.74
C HIS A 131 12.76 5.51 4.71
N VAL A 132 13.62 4.62 5.22
CA VAL A 132 14.85 4.96 5.94
C VAL A 132 16.09 4.66 5.10
N ARG A 133 16.71 5.68 4.47
CA ARG A 133 17.94 5.50 3.67
C ARG A 133 19.18 5.10 4.45
N ASN A 134 19.15 5.17 5.76
CA ASN A 134 20.25 4.80 6.65
C ASN A 134 19.62 4.37 7.97
N ASN A 135 20.10 3.28 8.58
CA ASN A 135 19.67 2.66 9.85
C ASN A 135 19.63 3.58 11.09
N ASN A 136 19.07 4.77 10.97
CA ASN A 136 18.78 5.68 12.04
C ASN A 136 17.26 5.78 12.11
N VAL A 137 16.65 4.80 12.78
CA VAL A 137 15.25 4.83 13.21
C VAL A 137 15.13 5.87 14.34
N SER A 138 15.45 7.13 14.02
CA SER A 138 15.14 8.29 14.86
C SER A 138 13.75 8.75 14.47
N ASP A 139 12.80 7.83 14.48
CA ASP A 139 11.57 8.01 13.75
C ASP A 139 10.38 8.20 14.68
N TYR A 140 9.57 9.21 14.35
CA TYR A 140 8.55 9.79 15.20
C TYR A 140 7.39 8.81 15.39
N ALA A 141 7.54 7.90 16.34
CA ALA A 141 6.42 7.12 16.85
C ALA A 141 5.34 8.09 17.31
N LEU A 142 4.24 8.18 16.56
CA LEU A 142 3.05 8.90 16.97
C LEU A 142 2.36 8.10 18.09
N THR A 143 2.93 8.16 19.29
CA THR A 143 2.30 7.59 20.48
C THR A 143 1.05 8.42 20.79
N GLY A 144 -0.12 7.92 20.40
CA GLY A 144 -1.38 8.64 20.54
C GLY A 144 -2.56 7.94 19.88
N VAL A 145 -2.29 7.10 18.88
CA VAL A 145 -3.21 6.05 18.43
C VAL A 145 -2.85 4.76 19.15
N SER A 146 -3.83 4.06 19.70
CA SER A 146 -3.57 2.78 20.37
C SER A 146 -3.03 1.80 19.33
N GLY A 147 -1.71 1.59 19.32
CA GLY A 147 -1.03 0.51 18.60
C GLY A 147 -0.69 0.72 17.12
N ALA A 148 -0.70 1.95 16.60
CA ALA A 148 -0.02 2.24 15.32
C ALA A 148 1.40 2.77 15.56
N VAL A 149 2.39 2.20 14.86
CA VAL A 149 3.77 2.67 14.87
C VAL A 149 4.05 3.33 13.53
N ILE A 150 4.09 4.67 13.53
CA ILE A 150 4.40 5.47 12.33
C ILE A 150 5.88 5.85 12.39
N THR A 151 6.59 5.60 11.29
CA THR A 151 7.98 6.03 11.08
C THR A 151 8.03 6.83 9.77
N THR A 152 8.30 8.13 9.88
CA THR A 152 8.49 9.13 8.81
C THR A 152 9.95 9.29 8.36
N GLY A 153 10.22 8.93 7.10
CA GLY A 153 11.47 9.17 6.40
C GLY A 153 11.56 10.53 5.72
N PRO A 154 12.47 10.71 4.73
CA PRO A 154 12.53 11.92 3.90
C PRO A 154 11.43 11.90 2.82
N GLY A 155 10.57 12.91 2.83
CA GLY A 155 9.42 13.08 1.92
C GLY A 155 8.36 13.98 2.57
N ASN A 156 7.40 14.50 1.80
CA ASN A 156 6.24 15.22 2.34
C ASN A 156 5.07 14.27 2.57
N ASP A 157 5.20 13.59 3.69
CA ASP A 157 4.50 12.36 3.95
C ASP A 157 3.12 12.53 4.62
N VAL A 158 2.06 11.93 4.07
CA VAL A 158 0.72 11.90 4.71
C VAL A 158 0.42 10.50 5.25
N VAL A 159 0.16 10.41 6.57
CA VAL A 159 -0.21 9.16 7.24
C VAL A 159 -1.51 9.34 8.03
N ALA A 160 -2.47 8.42 7.87
CA ALA A 160 -3.75 8.45 8.58
C ALA A 160 -4.12 7.08 9.19
N THR A 161 -4.77 7.12 10.37
CA THR A 161 -5.31 5.97 11.13
C THR A 161 -6.64 6.39 11.78
N GLU A 162 -7.51 5.45 12.17
CA GLU A 162 -8.88 5.78 12.65
C GLU A 162 -8.97 6.76 13.85
N ALA A 163 -7.92 6.88 14.68
CA ALA A 163 -7.92 7.81 15.82
C ALA A 163 -7.36 9.20 15.44
N THR A 164 -8.24 10.02 14.83
CA THR A 164 -8.32 11.50 14.88
C THR A 164 -7.07 12.40 14.88
N THR A 165 -7.12 13.41 13.99
CA THR A 165 -6.30 14.63 13.88
C THR A 165 -4.84 14.46 13.43
N LEU A 166 -4.63 14.63 12.12
CA LEU A 166 -3.36 14.98 11.50
C LEU A 166 -2.75 16.21 12.21
N ARG A 167 -1.77 15.99 13.08
CA ARG A 167 -0.99 17.08 13.66
C ARG A 167 0.34 17.14 12.95
N ARG A 168 0.53 18.15 12.08
CA ARG A 168 1.84 18.46 11.49
C ARG A 168 2.81 18.76 12.64
N ILE A 169 3.71 17.84 12.95
CA ILE A 169 4.86 18.15 13.81
C ILE A 169 5.85 18.90 12.92
N THR A 170 5.84 20.22 12.99
CA THR A 170 6.96 21.00 12.46
C THR A 170 8.23 20.54 13.17
N PRO A 171 9.34 20.27 12.45
CA PRO A 171 10.58 19.88 13.08
C PRO A 171 10.94 20.94 14.12
N SER A 172 11.00 20.53 15.39
CA SER A 172 11.49 21.40 16.45
C SER A 172 12.93 21.77 16.09
N PRO A 173 13.35 23.05 16.24
CA PRO A 173 14.74 23.40 16.04
C PRO A 173 15.62 22.58 17.01
N PRO A 174 16.87 22.27 16.63
CA PRO A 174 17.77 21.49 17.47
C PRO A 174 17.94 22.18 18.83
N VAL A 175 17.58 21.46 19.89
CA VAL A 175 17.86 21.90 21.27
C VAL A 175 19.38 21.88 21.44
N THR A 176 20.00 23.06 21.42
CA THR A 176 21.41 23.21 21.79
C THR A 176 21.49 23.11 23.31
N VAL A 177 22.06 22.02 23.83
CA VAL A 177 22.41 21.91 25.25
C VAL A 177 23.63 22.80 25.48
N LEU A 178 23.44 23.94 26.15
CA LEU A 178 24.55 24.71 26.70
C LEU A 178 25.11 23.93 27.90
N THR A 179 26.23 23.22 27.69
CA THR A 179 27.05 22.77 28.82
C THR A 179 27.75 23.98 29.42
N ARG A 180 27.59 24.14 30.74
CA ARG A 180 28.20 25.22 31.56
C ARG A 180 29.70 25.36 31.36
#